data_AF-A0A6T6UDQ1-F1
#
_entry.id   AF-A0A6T6UDQ1-F1
#
_cell.length_a   1.000
_cell.length_b   1.000
_cell.length_c   1.000
_cell.angle_alpha   90.00
_cell.angle_beta   90.00
_cell.angle_gamma   90.00
#
_symmetry.space_group_name_H-M   'P 1'
#
loop_
_entity.id
_entity.type
_entity.pdbx_description
1 polymer ?
#
loop_
_entity_poly.entity_id
_entity_poly.type
_entity_poly.pdbx_seq_one_letter_code
_entity_poly.pdbx_strand_id
1 'polypeptide(L)'
;MCCITLARFLTDHLGSLPVSVPRQLLDHLDLPMVLVPLMEAAPWQRRSSKGIEKYVEGQWLKIERKDRLRLSKLEAQVWLTLYNLLMDQRWRSLYEFTNYRKDVLVRLKRYLNDILKDQLPLLKDLQRLLEELSLMKMPAAAKPLHLITPVASIRESVYRTESGKEREEEEWKNIALELVKSVFAENSKDRQEEMRALAEVYSGGAIDALLEDPKCSECGSPATKRCSSCESDWYCGRKCQVKAWKR
;
A
#
# COMPACT_ATOMS: atom_id res chain seq x y z
N MET A 1 9.04 5.25 4.67
CA MET A 1 8.66 3.85 4.39
C MET A 1 7.23 3.55 4.82
N CYS A 2 6.82 3.92 6.04
CA CYS A 2 5.43 3.77 6.49
C CYS A 2 4.40 4.43 5.54
N CYS A 3 4.73 5.58 4.95
CA CYS A 3 3.84 6.27 4.02
C CYS A 3 3.48 5.45 2.76
N ILE A 4 4.40 4.61 2.26
CA ILE A 4 4.14 3.76 1.08
C ILE A 4 3.14 2.67 1.46
N THR A 5 3.31 2.07 2.63
CA THR A 5 2.38 1.08 3.18
C THR A 5 0.99 1.69 3.39
N LEU A 6 0.92 2.90 3.96
CA LEU A 6 -0.35 3.62 4.12
C LEU A 6 -1.00 3.94 2.76
N ALA A 7 -0.23 4.41 1.78
CA ALA A 7 -0.74 4.66 0.44
C ALA A 7 -1.29 3.37 -0.20
N ARG A 8 -0.59 2.24 -0.05
CA ARG A 8 -1.08 0.95 -0.51
C ARG A 8 -2.41 0.58 0.15
N PHE A 9 -2.52 0.66 1.48
CA PHE A 9 -3.76 0.32 2.18
C PHE A 9 -4.93 1.26 1.81
N LEU A 10 -4.67 2.56 1.68
CA LEU A 10 -5.67 3.50 1.18
C LEU A 10 -6.15 3.12 -0.21
N THR A 11 -5.23 2.71 -1.10
CA THR A 11 -5.57 2.32 -2.47
C THR A 11 -6.29 0.97 -2.57
N ASP A 12 -6.00 0.01 -1.67
CA ASP A 12 -6.73 -1.27 -1.57
C ASP A 12 -8.21 -1.04 -1.22
N HIS A 13 -8.52 0.01 -0.45
CA HIS A 13 -9.86 0.29 0.08
C HIS A 13 -10.55 1.48 -0.59
N LEU A 14 -10.13 1.93 -1.78
CA LEU A 14 -10.75 3.10 -2.44
C LEU A 14 -12.26 2.96 -2.63
N GLY A 15 -12.76 1.73 -2.79
CA GLY A 15 -14.20 1.47 -2.93
C GLY A 15 -15.04 1.76 -1.67
N SER A 16 -14.44 1.75 -0.48
CA SER A 16 -15.12 2.10 0.77
C SER A 16 -14.87 3.55 1.21
N LEU A 17 -13.99 4.28 0.51
CA LEU A 17 -13.65 5.65 0.82
C LEU A 17 -14.54 6.64 0.05
N PRO A 18 -14.77 7.85 0.60
CA PRO A 18 -15.45 8.91 -0.14
C PRO A 18 -14.74 9.22 -1.46
N VAL A 19 -15.50 9.56 -2.51
CA VAL A 19 -14.98 9.87 -3.86
C VAL A 19 -13.95 11.01 -3.87
N SER A 20 -13.96 11.87 -2.84
CA SER A 20 -12.93 12.88 -2.65
C SER A 20 -11.53 12.30 -2.48
N VAL A 21 -11.39 11.12 -1.89
CA VAL A 21 -10.08 10.51 -1.61
C VAL A 21 -9.40 10.01 -2.89
N PRO A 22 -10.01 9.17 -3.74
CA PRO A 22 -9.41 8.81 -5.04
C PRO A 22 -9.04 10.03 -5.88
N ARG A 23 -9.90 11.06 -5.92
CA ARG A 23 -9.61 12.30 -6.65
C ARG A 23 -8.42 13.05 -6.06
N GLN A 24 -8.30 13.11 -4.74
CA GLN A 24 -7.13 13.72 -4.11
C GLN A 24 -5.83 12.96 -4.40
N LEU A 25 -5.87 11.62 -4.40
CA LEU A 25 -4.71 10.79 -4.73
C LEU A 25 -4.28 10.94 -6.19
N LEU A 26 -5.24 11.03 -7.12
CA LEU A 26 -4.98 11.04 -8.57
C LEU A 26 -4.75 12.44 -9.15
N ASP A 27 -5.56 13.43 -8.76
CA ASP A 27 -5.52 14.77 -9.37
C ASP A 27 -4.61 15.73 -8.59
N HIS A 28 -4.68 15.71 -7.26
CA HIS A 28 -3.96 16.66 -6.41
C HIS A 28 -2.55 16.19 -6.06
N LEU A 29 -2.41 14.95 -5.61
CA LEU A 29 -1.11 14.37 -5.26
C LEU A 29 -0.39 13.79 -6.47
N ASP A 30 -1.13 13.49 -7.54
CA ASP A 30 -0.65 12.79 -8.73
C ASP A 30 0.21 11.57 -8.35
N LEU A 31 -0.37 10.71 -7.51
CA LEU A 31 0.35 9.63 -6.87
C LEU A 31 1.04 8.69 -7.88
N PRO A 32 0.45 8.34 -9.05
CA PRO A 32 1.18 7.59 -10.07
C PRO A 32 2.48 8.28 -10.51
N MET A 33 2.48 9.61 -10.68
CA MET A 33 3.67 10.38 -11.07
C MET A 33 4.74 10.43 -9.97
N VAL A 34 4.36 10.30 -8.70
CA VAL A 34 5.31 10.22 -7.58
C VAL A 34 5.92 8.81 -7.44
N LEU A 35 5.11 7.77 -7.67
CA LEU A 35 5.53 6.39 -7.50
C LEU A 35 6.52 5.93 -8.59
N VAL A 36 6.45 6.48 -9.82
CA VAL A 36 7.41 6.12 -10.87
C VAL A 36 8.84 6.53 -10.51
N PRO A 37 9.17 7.80 -10.22
CA PRO A 37 10.52 8.18 -9.79
C PRO A 37 10.97 7.46 -8.52
N LEU A 38 10.04 7.14 -7.61
CA LEU A 38 10.34 6.36 -6.42
C LEU A 38 10.83 4.94 -6.75
N MET A 39 10.19 4.28 -7.73
CA MET A 39 10.66 3.00 -8.28
C MET A 39 12.02 3.13 -8.97
N GLU A 40 12.25 4.23 -9.68
CA GLU A 40 13.53 4.48 -10.36
C GLU A 40 14.69 4.70 -9.38
N ALA A 41 14.44 5.46 -8.31
CA ALA A 41 15.42 5.73 -7.26
C ALA A 41 15.66 4.50 -6.35
N ALA A 42 14.62 3.67 -6.17
CA ALA A 42 14.64 2.46 -5.34
C ALA A 42 15.35 2.67 -3.98
N PRO A 43 14.90 3.61 -3.12
CA PRO A 43 15.61 3.98 -1.89
C PRO A 43 15.70 2.86 -0.84
N TRP A 44 15.03 1.74 -1.06
CA TRP A 44 15.16 0.51 -0.27
C TRP A 44 16.31 -0.40 -0.74
N GLN A 45 17.10 0.02 -1.71
CA GLN A 45 18.30 -0.69 -2.16
C GLN A 45 19.50 0.26 -2.15
N ARG A 46 20.66 -0.20 -1.67
CA ARG A 46 21.90 0.56 -1.76
C ARG A 46 23.10 -0.32 -2.01
N ARG A 47 24.16 0.26 -2.57
CA ARG A 47 25.47 -0.37 -2.67
C ARG A 47 26.36 0.15 -1.54
N SER A 48 26.94 -0.77 -0.81
CA SER A 48 27.85 -0.56 0.31
C SER A 48 29.19 -1.22 -0.01
N SER A 49 30.23 -0.91 0.77
CA SER A 49 31.54 -1.58 0.67
C SER A 49 31.42 -3.10 0.85
N LYS A 50 30.39 -3.56 1.55
CA LYS A 50 30.11 -4.98 1.81
C LYS A 50 29.28 -5.67 0.72
N GLY A 51 28.81 -4.96 -0.30
CA GLY A 51 27.97 -5.47 -1.38
C GLY A 51 26.63 -4.73 -1.54
N ILE A 52 25.63 -5.43 -2.09
CA ILE A 52 24.26 -4.88 -2.23
C ILE A 52 23.50 -5.13 -0.93
N GLU A 53 22.89 -4.07 -0.39
CA GLU A 53 22.05 -4.11 0.79
C GLU A 53 20.61 -3.72 0.42
N LYS A 54 19.63 -4.35 1.05
CA LYS A 54 18.21 -3.98 0.97
C LYS A 54 17.69 -3.61 2.35
N TYR A 55 16.76 -2.66 2.37
CA TYR A 55 16.10 -2.22 3.59
C TYR A 55 14.91 -3.13 3.89
N VAL A 56 14.95 -3.83 5.01
CA VAL A 56 13.92 -4.79 5.46
C VAL A 56 13.65 -4.52 6.93
N GLU A 57 12.38 -4.29 7.27
CA GLU A 57 11.91 -4.21 8.67
C GLU A 57 12.73 -3.26 9.56
N GLY A 58 13.06 -2.07 9.05
CA GLY A 58 13.77 -1.07 9.84
C GLY A 58 15.30 -1.10 9.68
N GLN A 59 15.86 -2.15 9.05
CA GLN A 59 17.30 -2.39 9.03
C GLN A 59 17.84 -2.65 7.62
N TRP A 60 19.12 -2.33 7.42
CA TRP A 60 19.83 -2.62 6.17
C TRP A 60 20.48 -4.00 6.23
N LEU A 61 20.04 -4.91 5.36
CA LEU A 61 20.52 -6.28 5.30
C LEU A 61 21.29 -6.51 4.01
N LYS A 62 22.46 -7.16 4.11
CA LYS A 62 23.24 -7.60 2.96
C LYS A 62 22.52 -8.74 2.26
N ILE A 63 22.38 -8.64 0.93
CA ILE A 63 21.66 -9.63 0.11
C ILE A 63 22.65 -10.47 -0.69
N GLU A 64 22.51 -11.79 -0.60
CA GLU A 64 23.26 -12.76 -1.40
C GLU A 64 22.93 -12.66 -2.89
N ARG A 65 23.82 -13.17 -3.75
CA ARG A 65 23.64 -13.07 -5.21
C ARG A 65 22.31 -13.67 -5.69
N LYS A 66 21.89 -14.81 -5.11
CA LYS A 66 20.65 -15.53 -5.46
C LYS A 66 19.38 -14.72 -5.15
N ASP A 67 19.41 -13.90 -4.10
CA ASP A 67 18.24 -13.16 -3.60
C ASP A 67 18.17 -11.72 -4.13
N ARG A 68 19.09 -11.31 -5.00
CA ARG A 68 19.12 -9.92 -5.54
C ARG A 68 17.85 -9.55 -6.29
N LEU A 69 17.29 -10.50 -7.02
CA LEU A 69 16.06 -10.33 -7.81
C LEU A 69 14.80 -10.66 -7.01
N ARG A 70 14.93 -11.04 -5.73
CA ARG A 70 13.78 -11.22 -4.84
C ARG A 70 13.16 -9.86 -4.54
N LEU A 71 11.86 -9.75 -4.79
CA LEU A 71 11.06 -8.58 -4.57
C LEU A 71 11.09 -8.20 -3.09
N SER A 72 11.38 -6.93 -2.80
CA SER A 72 11.33 -6.43 -1.43
C SER A 72 9.88 -6.09 -1.05
N LYS A 73 9.54 -6.14 0.25
CA LYS A 73 8.21 -5.77 0.74
C LYS A 73 7.81 -4.36 0.29
N LEU A 74 8.73 -3.40 0.37
CA LEU A 74 8.48 -2.00 -0.01
C LEU A 74 8.23 -1.84 -1.51
N GLU A 75 9.04 -2.51 -2.33
CA GLU A 75 8.86 -2.53 -3.78
C GLU A 75 7.50 -3.15 -4.17
N ALA A 76 7.12 -4.24 -3.50
CA ALA A 76 5.79 -4.83 -3.67
C ALA A 76 4.67 -3.83 -3.33
N GLN A 77 4.79 -3.06 -2.24
CA GLN A 77 3.79 -2.06 -1.89
C GLN A 77 3.65 -1.00 -2.99
N VAL A 78 4.74 -0.52 -3.58
CA VAL A 78 4.68 0.46 -4.68
C VAL A 78 3.97 -0.13 -5.90
N TRP A 79 4.33 -1.36 -6.29
CA TRP A 79 3.68 -2.06 -7.39
C TRP A 79 2.19 -2.28 -7.16
N LEU A 80 1.79 -2.70 -5.97
CA LEU A 80 0.39 -2.88 -5.60
C LEU A 80 -0.37 -1.55 -5.59
N THR A 81 0.24 -0.48 -5.11
CA THR A 81 -0.36 0.86 -5.13
C THR A 81 -0.62 1.32 -6.56
N LEU A 82 0.37 1.14 -7.46
CA LEU A 82 0.22 1.44 -8.89
C LEU A 82 -0.89 0.58 -9.54
N TYR A 83 -0.92 -0.72 -9.21
CA TYR A 83 -1.94 -1.64 -9.70
C TYR A 83 -3.34 -1.17 -9.28
N ASN A 84 -3.57 -0.87 -8.01
CA ASN A 84 -4.88 -0.44 -7.50
C ASN A 84 -5.38 0.84 -8.15
N LEU A 85 -4.49 1.82 -8.38
CA LEU A 85 -4.84 3.09 -8.98
C LEU A 85 -5.13 2.97 -10.48
N LEU A 86 -4.37 2.13 -11.18
CA LEU A 86 -4.38 2.08 -12.65
C LEU A 86 -5.23 0.94 -13.20
N MET A 87 -5.53 -0.12 -12.45
CA MET A 87 -6.22 -1.29 -12.99
C MET A 87 -7.74 -1.22 -12.89
N ASP A 88 -8.28 -0.54 -11.87
CA ASP A 88 -9.71 -0.33 -11.74
C ASP A 88 -10.18 0.80 -12.66
N GLN A 89 -11.13 0.49 -13.55
CA GLN A 89 -11.66 1.46 -14.51
C GLN A 89 -12.33 2.67 -13.83
N ARG A 90 -12.90 2.49 -12.63
CA ARG A 90 -13.55 3.58 -11.87
C ARG A 90 -12.55 4.68 -11.58
N TRP A 91 -11.39 4.33 -11.05
CA TRP A 91 -10.34 5.28 -10.68
C TRP A 91 -9.55 5.74 -11.90
N ARG A 92 -9.26 4.84 -12.84
CA ARG A 92 -8.60 5.17 -14.10
C ARG A 92 -9.36 6.23 -14.89
N SER A 93 -10.70 6.21 -14.88
CA SER A 93 -11.52 7.21 -15.57
C SER A 93 -11.41 8.62 -14.98
N LEU A 94 -11.01 8.73 -13.70
CA LEU A 94 -10.76 10.00 -13.04
C LEU A 94 -9.38 10.57 -13.38
N TYR A 95 -8.45 9.73 -13.83
CA TYR A 95 -7.07 10.13 -14.08
C TYR A 95 -6.88 10.55 -15.54
N GLU A 96 -6.56 11.83 -15.75
CA GLU A 96 -6.25 12.33 -17.09
C GLU A 96 -4.85 11.91 -17.55
N PHE A 97 -4.80 11.11 -18.61
CA PHE A 97 -3.54 10.74 -19.28
C PHE A 97 -3.10 11.83 -20.27
N THR A 98 -2.28 12.76 -19.78
CA THR A 98 -1.53 13.69 -20.64
C THR A 98 -0.35 12.98 -21.30
N ASN A 99 0.19 13.54 -22.39
CA ASN A 99 1.41 12.99 -23.02
C ASN A 99 2.56 12.86 -22.01
N TYR A 100 2.76 13.87 -21.15
CA TYR A 100 3.77 13.82 -20.09
C TYR A 100 3.53 12.67 -19.10
N ARG A 101 2.32 12.53 -18.57
CA ARG A 101 1.98 11.46 -17.61
C ARG A 101 2.15 10.07 -18.22
N LYS A 102 1.71 9.91 -19.48
CA LYS A 102 1.90 8.69 -20.26
C LYS A 102 3.39 8.35 -20.38
N ASP A 103 4.21 9.30 -20.83
CA ASP A 103 5.64 9.07 -21.04
C ASP A 103 6.34 8.66 -19.73
N VAL A 104 5.93 9.27 -18.61
CA VAL A 104 6.42 8.87 -17.28
C VAL A 104 5.99 7.44 -16.93
N LEU A 105 4.70 7.09 -17.03
CA LEU A 105 4.20 5.77 -16.68
C LEU A 105 4.84 4.65 -17.51
N VAL A 106 5.03 4.88 -18.82
CA VAL A 106 5.63 3.90 -19.72
C VAL A 106 7.07 3.55 -19.33
N ARG A 107 7.78 4.42 -18.59
CA ARG A 107 9.11 4.08 -18.02
C ARG A 107 9.06 2.90 -17.05
N LEU A 108 7.91 2.59 -16.44
CA LEU A 108 7.78 1.42 -15.56
C LEU A 108 8.04 0.10 -16.28
N LYS A 109 7.83 0.03 -17.61
CA LYS A 109 8.00 -1.19 -18.42
C LYS A 109 9.38 -1.82 -18.26
N ARG A 110 10.44 -1.02 -18.09
CA ARG A 110 11.81 -1.53 -17.93
C ARG A 110 12.05 -2.30 -16.63
N TYR A 111 11.19 -2.11 -15.64
CA TYR A 111 11.27 -2.79 -14.34
C TYR A 111 10.42 -4.08 -14.31
N LEU A 112 9.52 -4.27 -15.28
CA LEU A 112 8.64 -5.44 -15.41
C LEU A 112 9.35 -6.61 -16.11
N ASN A 113 10.27 -7.26 -15.39
CA ASN A 113 10.94 -8.48 -15.86
C ASN A 113 10.14 -9.75 -15.53
N ASP A 114 10.49 -10.87 -16.16
CA ASP A 114 9.76 -12.15 -15.98
C ASP A 114 9.83 -12.67 -14.56
N ILE A 115 10.97 -12.52 -13.89
CA ILE A 115 11.14 -12.93 -12.48
C ILE A 115 10.20 -12.14 -11.56
N LEU A 116 10.02 -10.84 -11.81
CA LEU A 116 9.07 -10.02 -11.07
C LEU A 116 7.63 -10.48 -11.33
N LYS A 117 7.29 -10.82 -12.58
CA LYS A 117 5.96 -11.34 -12.93
C LYS A 117 5.70 -12.74 -12.36
N ASP A 118 6.73 -13.54 -12.15
CA ASP A 118 6.59 -14.82 -11.45
C ASP A 118 6.30 -14.61 -9.96
N GLN A 119 6.93 -13.60 -9.35
CA GLN A 119 6.72 -13.24 -7.93
C GLN A 119 5.44 -12.44 -7.69
N LEU A 120 4.98 -11.66 -8.66
CA LEU A 120 3.77 -10.82 -8.57
C LEU A 120 2.95 -10.90 -9.89
N PRO A 121 2.21 -12.00 -10.12
CA PRO A 121 1.56 -12.29 -11.41
C PRO A 121 0.58 -11.24 -11.93
N LEU A 122 -0.09 -10.52 -11.03
CA LEU A 122 -0.99 -9.40 -11.35
C LEU A 122 -0.32 -8.29 -12.18
N LEU A 123 1.00 -8.18 -12.15
CA LEU A 123 1.72 -7.18 -12.96
C LEU A 123 1.70 -7.49 -14.47
N LYS A 124 1.28 -8.68 -14.89
CA LYS A 124 1.06 -9.00 -16.31
C LYS A 124 -0.01 -8.08 -16.92
N ASP A 125 -1.10 -7.85 -16.19
CA ASP A 125 -2.18 -6.98 -16.66
C ASP A 125 -1.75 -5.51 -16.65
N LEU A 126 -0.96 -5.11 -15.65
CA LEU A 126 -0.37 -3.76 -15.61
C LEU A 126 0.60 -3.55 -16.78
N GLN A 127 1.42 -4.55 -17.13
CA GLN A 127 2.29 -4.48 -18.29
C GLN A 127 1.47 -4.26 -19.57
N ARG A 128 0.38 -5.02 -19.74
CA ARG A 128 -0.52 -4.88 -20.89
C ARG A 128 -1.10 -3.47 -20.98
N LEU A 129 -1.58 -2.92 -19.86
CA LEU A 129 -2.07 -1.54 -19.80
C LEU A 129 -1.00 -0.52 -20.23
N LEU A 130 0.24 -0.67 -19.74
CA LEU A 130 1.34 0.23 -20.12
C LEU A 130 1.72 0.11 -21.61
N GLU A 131 1.57 -1.08 -22.20
CA GLU A 131 1.75 -1.31 -23.63
C GLU A 131 0.64 -0.64 -24.45
N GLU A 132 -0.62 -0.84 -24.06
CA GLU A 132 -1.79 -0.17 -24.66
C GLU A 132 -1.62 1.37 -24.60
N LEU A 133 -1.25 1.91 -23.44
CA LEU A 133 -0.96 3.33 -23.24
C LEU A 133 0.18 3.82 -24.16
N SER A 134 1.24 3.02 -24.34
CA SER A 134 2.36 3.41 -25.20
C SER A 134 1.94 3.61 -26.67
N LEU A 135 0.95 2.85 -27.15
CA LEU A 135 0.40 2.94 -28.49
C LEU A 135 -0.68 4.02 -28.63
N MET A 136 -1.39 4.34 -27.54
CA MET A 136 -2.49 5.30 -27.54
C MET A 136 -2.00 6.73 -27.85
N LYS A 137 -2.62 7.41 -28.81
CA LYS A 137 -2.42 8.86 -29.02
C LYS A 137 -3.33 9.62 -28.06
N MET A 138 -2.75 10.49 -27.23
CA MET A 138 -3.56 11.30 -26.31
C MET A 138 -4.15 12.50 -27.04
N PRO A 139 -5.43 12.83 -26.79
CA PRO A 139 -6.04 14.02 -27.38
C PRO A 139 -5.27 15.26 -26.92
N ALA A 140 -5.24 16.29 -27.76
CA ALA A 140 -4.69 17.59 -27.38
C ALA A 140 -5.46 18.09 -26.15
N ALA A 141 -4.74 18.61 -25.15
CA ALA A 141 -5.32 19.05 -23.88
C ALA A 141 -6.51 19.98 -24.12
N ALA A 142 -7.72 19.49 -23.86
CA ALA A 142 -8.92 20.29 -23.88
C ALA A 142 -8.92 21.16 -22.62
N LYS A 143 -9.31 22.44 -22.74
CA LYS A 143 -9.48 23.29 -21.56
C LYS A 143 -10.44 22.60 -20.58
N PRO A 144 -10.06 22.41 -19.30
CA PRO A 144 -10.93 21.73 -18.36
C PRO A 144 -12.20 22.56 -18.16
N LEU A 145 -13.34 21.95 -18.46
CA LEU A 145 -14.66 22.49 -18.14
C LEU A 145 -14.82 22.38 -16.62
N HIS A 146 -14.75 23.51 -15.92
CA HIS A 146 -15.04 23.70 -14.49
C HIS A 146 -14.61 22.54 -13.55
N LEU A 147 -13.43 22.69 -12.94
CA LEU A 147 -12.93 21.77 -11.91
C LEU A 147 -13.78 21.88 -10.63
N ILE A 148 -14.79 21.03 -10.47
CA ILE A 148 -15.49 20.86 -9.19
C ILE A 148 -14.65 19.93 -8.32
N THR A 149 -13.80 20.49 -7.45
CA THR A 149 -13.07 19.67 -6.47
C THR A 149 -14.01 19.32 -5.31
N PRO A 150 -14.31 18.03 -5.06
CA PRO A 150 -14.95 17.64 -3.82
C PRO A 150 -13.97 17.92 -2.68
N VAL A 151 -14.23 18.97 -1.90
CA VAL A 151 -13.50 19.18 -0.66
C VAL A 151 -13.83 18.00 0.24
N ALA A 152 -12.81 17.31 0.77
CA ALA A 152 -13.03 16.23 1.72
C ALA A 152 -13.90 16.80 2.85
N SER A 153 -15.10 16.25 3.03
CA SER A 153 -16.02 16.69 4.10
C SER A 153 -15.33 16.67 5.46
N ILE A 154 -14.40 15.73 5.67
CA ILE A 154 -13.55 15.63 6.84
C ILE A 154 -12.62 16.83 6.99
N ARG A 155 -12.02 17.31 5.88
CA ARG A 155 -11.19 18.51 5.91
C ARG A 155 -12.03 19.70 6.36
N GLU A 156 -13.20 19.89 5.77
CA GLU A 156 -14.07 20.99 6.19
C GLU A 156 -14.62 20.83 7.60
N SER A 157 -14.94 19.62 8.05
CA SER A 157 -15.35 19.40 9.45
C SER A 157 -14.21 19.65 10.44
N VAL A 158 -12.96 19.49 10.01
CA VAL A 158 -11.77 19.81 10.82
C VAL A 158 -11.52 21.30 10.82
N TYR A 159 -11.54 21.96 9.66
CA TYR A 159 -11.22 23.40 9.54
C TYR A 159 -12.35 24.33 9.92
N ARG A 160 -13.59 23.85 9.96
CA ARG A 160 -14.77 24.64 10.30
C ARG A 160 -15.40 24.19 11.61
N THR A 161 -16.03 25.14 12.29
CA THR A 161 -16.92 24.90 13.43
C THR A 161 -18.24 24.27 12.97
N GLU A 162 -19.05 23.77 13.90
CA GLU A 162 -20.41 23.28 13.61
C GLU A 162 -21.30 24.34 12.94
N SER A 163 -20.96 25.62 13.13
CA SER A 163 -21.62 26.77 12.50
C SER A 163 -21.13 27.09 11.08
N GLY A 164 -20.15 26.34 10.55
CA GLY A 164 -19.62 26.50 9.18
C GLY A 164 -18.59 27.61 9.00
N LYS A 165 -18.19 28.31 10.07
CA LYS A 165 -17.10 29.30 10.06
C LYS A 165 -15.74 28.63 10.20
N GLU A 166 -14.72 29.17 9.54
CA GLU A 166 -13.33 28.76 9.76
C GLU A 166 -12.96 28.95 11.24
N ARG A 167 -12.25 27.98 11.80
CA ARG A 167 -11.77 28.04 13.18
C ARG A 167 -10.72 29.13 13.35
N GLU A 168 -10.91 29.95 14.37
CA GLU A 168 -9.95 31.00 14.74
C GLU A 168 -8.68 30.40 15.37
N GLU A 169 -7.60 31.19 15.40
CA GLU A 169 -6.31 30.76 15.93
C GLU A 169 -6.40 30.29 17.40
N GLU A 170 -7.27 30.92 18.18
CA GLU A 170 -7.48 30.60 19.60
C GLU A 170 -8.14 29.22 19.79
N GLU A 171 -9.05 28.82 18.89
CA GLU A 171 -9.66 27.49 18.93
C GLU A 171 -8.65 26.39 18.60
N TRP A 172 -7.76 26.64 17.62
CA TRP A 172 -6.67 25.72 17.30
C TRP A 172 -5.72 25.54 18.48
N LYS A 173 -5.42 26.61 19.22
CA LYS A 173 -4.62 26.54 20.46
C LYS A 173 -5.31 25.67 21.51
N ASN A 174 -6.61 25.83 21.69
CA ASN A 174 -7.38 25.02 22.65
C ASN A 174 -7.40 23.53 22.28
N ILE A 175 -7.66 23.21 21.00
CA ILE A 175 -7.60 21.84 20.49
C ILE A 175 -6.21 21.24 20.69
N ALA A 176 -5.15 22.00 20.38
CA ALA A 176 -3.78 21.55 20.59
C ALA A 176 -3.49 21.27 22.07
N LEU A 177 -3.92 22.14 22.99
CA LEU A 177 -3.76 21.93 24.43
C LEU A 177 -4.52 20.70 24.92
N GLU A 178 -5.70 20.43 24.40
CA GLU A 178 -6.51 19.25 24.73
C GLU A 178 -5.88 17.96 24.19
N LEU A 179 -5.41 17.97 22.94
CA LEU A 179 -4.66 16.85 22.35
C LEU A 179 -3.36 16.58 23.10
N VAL A 180 -2.66 17.62 23.54
CA VAL A 180 -1.44 17.46 24.36
C VAL A 180 -1.76 16.78 25.69
N LYS A 181 -2.91 17.07 26.29
CA LYS A 181 -3.35 16.47 27.57
C LYS A 181 -3.92 15.06 27.45
N SER A 182 -4.48 14.70 26.29
CA SER A 182 -5.23 13.45 26.11
C SER A 182 -4.46 12.43 25.27
N VAL A 183 -3.96 12.86 24.10
CA VAL A 183 -3.30 11.99 23.10
C VAL A 183 -1.79 11.99 23.26
N PHE A 184 -1.18 13.13 23.59
CA PHE A 184 0.28 13.24 23.76
C PHE A 184 0.71 13.29 25.23
N ALA A 185 -0.21 13.12 26.17
CA ALA A 185 0.16 13.07 27.58
C ALA A 185 1.04 11.86 27.85
N GLU A 186 2.16 12.09 28.54
CA GLU A 186 3.22 11.11 28.71
C GLU A 186 2.93 10.05 29.78
N ASN A 187 1.82 9.33 29.66
CA ASN A 187 1.59 8.14 30.47
C ASN A 187 2.31 6.96 29.82
N SER A 188 3.38 6.48 30.46
CA SER A 188 4.22 5.37 29.95
C SER A 188 3.47 4.06 29.74
N LYS A 189 2.39 3.82 30.51
CA LYS A 189 1.54 2.63 30.41
C LYS A 189 0.60 2.70 29.21
N ASP A 190 -0.06 3.84 29.02
CA ASP A 190 -1.00 4.05 27.90
C ASP A 190 -0.26 3.95 26.55
N ARG A 191 0.93 4.55 26.44
CA ARG A 191 1.79 4.41 25.25
C ARG A 191 2.20 2.97 24.96
N GLN A 192 2.44 2.15 25.99
CA GLN A 192 2.85 0.77 25.80
C GLN A 192 1.67 -0.11 25.35
N GLU A 193 0.46 0.18 25.81
CA GLU A 193 -0.76 -0.49 25.34
C GLU A 193 -1.14 -0.04 23.92
N GLU A 194 -1.09 1.25 23.61
CA GLU A 194 -1.30 1.77 22.26
C GLU A 194 -0.26 1.21 21.27
N MET A 195 1.02 1.17 21.66
CA MET A 195 2.08 0.61 20.81
C MET A 195 1.91 -0.90 20.64
N ARG A 196 1.37 -1.63 21.62
CA ARG A 196 1.00 -3.05 21.49
C ARG A 196 -0.18 -3.23 20.54
N ALA A 197 -1.26 -2.47 20.71
CA ALA A 197 -2.43 -2.54 19.84
C ALA A 197 -2.08 -2.18 18.39
N LEU A 198 -1.27 -1.12 18.21
CA LEU A 198 -0.77 -0.72 16.90
C LEU A 198 0.16 -1.78 16.31
N ALA A 199 1.07 -2.35 17.11
CA ALA A 199 1.93 -3.45 16.68
C ALA A 199 1.10 -4.67 16.27
N GLU A 200 0.05 -5.02 17.02
CA GLU A 200 -0.86 -6.14 16.74
C GLU A 200 -1.61 -5.98 15.40
N VAL A 201 -2.04 -4.75 15.09
CA VAL A 201 -2.60 -4.38 13.78
C VAL A 201 -1.56 -4.51 12.67
N TYR A 202 -0.33 -4.03 12.88
CA TYR A 202 0.75 -4.10 11.88
C TYR A 202 1.37 -5.49 11.73
N SER A 203 1.34 -6.34 12.76
CA SER A 203 1.84 -7.71 12.74
C SER A 203 0.80 -8.73 12.26
N GLY A 204 -0.40 -8.28 11.87
CA GLY A 204 -1.42 -9.13 11.27
C GLY A 204 -2.26 -9.96 12.25
N GLY A 205 -2.06 -9.80 13.57
CA GLY A 205 -2.80 -10.57 14.58
C GLY A 205 -4.29 -10.23 14.61
N ALA A 206 -4.64 -8.94 14.45
CA ALA A 206 -6.03 -8.51 14.32
C ALA A 206 -6.67 -8.92 12.98
N ILE A 207 -5.86 -9.20 11.95
CA ILE A 207 -6.33 -9.70 10.65
C ILE A 207 -6.57 -11.23 10.73
N ASP A 208 -5.76 -11.97 11.50
CA ASP A 208 -5.99 -13.39 11.78
C ASP A 208 -7.31 -13.64 12.52
N ALA A 209 -7.76 -12.72 13.38
CA ALA A 209 -9.08 -12.80 14.03
C ALA A 209 -10.27 -12.57 13.07
N LEU A 210 -10.01 -11.98 11.89
CA LEU A 210 -10.99 -11.74 10.83
C LEU A 210 -10.91 -12.79 9.70
N LEU A 211 -9.89 -13.64 9.70
CA LEU A 211 -9.73 -14.75 8.76
C LEU A 211 -10.48 -15.97 9.30
N GLU A 212 -11.19 -16.69 8.43
CA GLU A 212 -11.87 -17.94 8.81
C GLU A 212 -10.89 -18.91 9.49
N ASP A 213 -11.36 -19.59 10.55
CA ASP A 213 -10.57 -20.59 11.27
C ASP A 213 -9.85 -21.52 10.28
N PRO A 214 -8.52 -21.69 10.40
CA PRO A 214 -7.72 -22.38 9.40
C PRO A 214 -8.25 -23.80 9.20
N LYS A 215 -8.50 -24.19 7.95
CA LYS A 215 -8.98 -25.53 7.59
C LYS A 215 -7.78 -26.42 7.26
N CYS A 216 -7.89 -27.71 7.60
CA CYS A 216 -6.83 -28.67 7.36
C CYS A 216 -6.61 -28.87 5.86
N SER A 217 -5.37 -28.68 5.40
CA SER A 217 -5.01 -28.79 3.98
C SER A 217 -5.27 -30.17 3.35
N GLU A 218 -5.46 -31.21 4.16
CA GLU A 218 -5.69 -32.59 3.69
C GLU A 218 -7.15 -33.05 3.83
N CYS A 219 -7.87 -32.59 4.86
CA CYS A 219 -9.23 -33.10 5.16
C CYS A 219 -10.30 -32.02 5.35
N GLY A 220 -9.95 -30.73 5.29
CA GLY A 220 -10.89 -29.62 5.41
C GLY A 220 -11.47 -29.38 6.81
N SER A 221 -11.22 -30.27 7.78
CA SER A 221 -11.61 -30.09 9.19
C SER A 221 -10.86 -28.92 9.84
N PRO A 222 -11.40 -28.26 10.89
CA PRO A 222 -10.72 -27.18 11.57
C PRO A 222 -9.33 -27.61 12.05
N ALA A 223 -8.33 -26.80 11.75
CA ALA A 223 -6.92 -27.09 11.97
C ALA A 223 -6.40 -26.33 13.17
N THR A 224 -5.78 -27.05 14.10
CA THR A 224 -5.21 -26.46 15.32
C THR A 224 -3.69 -26.32 15.26
N LYS A 225 -3.03 -26.95 14.29
CA LYS A 225 -1.57 -27.05 14.23
C LYS A 225 -1.03 -26.52 12.91
N ARG A 226 -0.13 -25.53 13.02
CA ARG A 226 0.65 -24.99 11.91
C ARG A 226 1.88 -25.86 11.64
N CYS A 227 2.24 -26.04 10.38
CA CYS A 227 3.44 -26.78 10.00
C CYS A 227 4.70 -26.05 10.47
N SER A 228 5.51 -26.70 11.30
CA SER A 228 6.75 -26.13 11.84
C SER A 228 7.89 -25.98 10.82
N SER A 229 7.73 -26.54 9.61
CA SER A 229 8.78 -26.50 8.58
C SER A 229 8.52 -25.46 7.48
N CYS A 230 7.27 -25.22 7.11
CA CYS A 230 6.90 -24.27 6.05
C CYS A 230 6.14 -23.05 6.56
N GLU A 231 5.58 -23.11 7.77
CA GLU A 231 4.75 -22.06 8.40
C GLU A 231 3.55 -21.57 7.55
N SER A 232 3.26 -22.20 6.42
CA SER A 232 2.12 -21.86 5.54
C SER A 232 0.91 -22.76 5.79
N ASP A 233 1.15 -24.06 6.00
CA ASP A 233 0.10 -25.07 5.95
C ASP A 233 -0.43 -25.44 7.35
N TRP A 234 -1.73 -25.70 7.41
CA TRP A 234 -2.45 -26.02 8.63
C TRP A 234 -3.02 -27.45 8.61
N TYR A 235 -2.93 -28.12 9.76
CA TYR A 235 -3.37 -29.51 9.93
C TYR A 235 -4.17 -29.70 11.22
N CYS A 236 -5.22 -30.54 11.16
CA CYS A 236 -5.99 -30.94 12.34
C CYS A 236 -5.17 -31.88 13.26
N GLY A 237 -4.12 -32.53 12.75
CA GLY A 237 -3.26 -33.39 13.54
C GLY A 237 -2.11 -34.04 12.76
N ARG A 238 -1.24 -34.75 13.48
CA ARG A 238 -0.01 -35.36 12.94
C ARG A 238 -0.29 -36.36 11.81
N LYS A 239 -1.43 -37.07 11.86
CA LYS A 239 -1.84 -38.03 10.83
C LYS A 239 -2.02 -37.35 9.46
N CYS A 240 -2.74 -36.23 9.42
CA CYS A 240 -2.96 -35.45 8.20
C CYS A 240 -1.68 -34.75 7.73
N GLN A 241 -0.87 -34.24 8.66
CA GLN A 241 0.42 -33.61 8.34
C GLN A 241 1.39 -34.59 7.65
N VAL A 242 1.56 -35.79 8.21
CA VAL A 242 2.45 -36.81 7.63
C VAL A 242 1.91 -37.33 6.29
N LYS A 243 0.58 -37.36 6.10
CA LYS A 243 -0.03 -37.78 4.84
C LYS A 243 0.19 -36.76 3.73
N ALA A 244 0.08 -35.46 4.06
CA ALA A 244 0.38 -34.38 3.12
C ALA A 244 1.85 -34.36 2.70
N TRP A 245 2.79 -34.65 3.61
CA TRP A 245 4.23 -34.75 3.29
C TRP A 245 4.63 -35.97 2.47
N LYS A 246 3.75 -36.97 2.35
CA LYS A 246 3.99 -38.18 1.56
C LYS A 246 3.53 -38.04 0.10
N ARG A 247 2.94 -36.90 -0.27
CA ARG A 247 2.72 -36.49 -1.66
C ARG A 247 3.92 -35.71 -2.15
#